data_AF-A0A0V0GV30-F1
#
_entry.id   AF-A0A0V0GV30-F1
#
_cell.length_a   1.000
_cell.length_b   1.000
_cell.length_c   1.000
_cell.angle_alpha   90.00
_cell.angle_beta   90.00
_cell.angle_gamma   90.00
#
_symmetry.space_group_name_H-M   'P 1'
#
loop_
_entity.id
_entity.type
_entity.pdbx_description
1 polymer ?
#
loop_
_entity_poly.entity_id
_entity_poly.type
_entity_poly.pdbx_seq_one_letter_code
_entity_poly.pdbx_strand_id
1 'polypeptide(L)'
;MNKKEVFKLAKGFRGRAKNCIRIARERVEKALQYSYRDRRNKKRDMRSLWIQRINAGTRQHGVNYGNFMHGLMKENVQLNRKVLSELSMHEPYSFKALVDVSRSAFPGNKKSIVPPKKEGLAIVL
;
A
#
# COMPACT_ATOMS: atom_id res chain seq x y z
N MET A 1 -8.67 29.36 -21.47
CA MET A 1 -9.53 28.16 -21.57
C MET A 1 -10.91 28.57 -22.02
N ASN A 2 -11.37 28.06 -23.17
CA ASN A 2 -12.66 28.41 -23.75
C ASN A 2 -13.82 27.77 -22.97
N LYS A 3 -14.99 28.41 -22.96
CA LYS A 3 -16.21 27.94 -22.24
C LYS A 3 -16.53 26.46 -22.52
N LYS A 4 -16.45 26.04 -23.78
CA LYS A 4 -16.70 24.66 -24.22
C LYS A 4 -15.69 23.66 -23.61
N GLU A 5 -14.41 24.03 -23.53
CA GLU A 5 -13.35 23.20 -22.96
C GLU A 5 -13.53 23.02 -21.45
N VAL A 6 -13.89 24.09 -20.75
CA VAL A 6 -14.18 24.05 -19.31
C VAL A 6 -15.32 23.07 -19.02
N PHE A 7 -16.41 23.15 -19.78
CA PHE A 7 -17.54 22.24 -19.59
C PHE A 7 -17.23 20.80 -19.98
N LYS A 8 -16.34 20.57 -20.96
CA LYS A 8 -15.85 19.23 -21.29
C LYS A 8 -15.12 18.60 -20.09
N LEU A 9 -14.25 19.37 -19.43
CA LEU A 9 -13.52 18.92 -18.24
C LEU A 9 -14.43 18.82 -16.99
N ALA A 10 -15.44 19.69 -16.88
CA ALA A 10 -16.36 19.72 -15.74
C ALA A 10 -17.55 18.74 -15.85
N LYS A 11 -17.66 17.95 -16.93
CA LYS A 11 -18.81 17.05 -17.18
C LYS A 11 -19.11 16.08 -16.02
N GLY A 12 -18.07 15.65 -15.30
CA GLY A 12 -18.19 14.76 -14.13
C GLY A 12 -18.46 15.46 -12.80
N PHE A 13 -18.50 16.79 -12.75
CA PHE A 13 -18.73 17.53 -11.52
C PHE A 13 -20.21 17.54 -11.12
N ARG A 14 -20.46 17.60 -9.81
CA ARG A 14 -21.82 17.65 -9.26
C ARG A 14 -22.33 19.08 -9.07
N GLY A 15 -23.65 19.24 -9.15
CA GLY A 15 -24.35 20.50 -8.87
C GLY A 15 -23.96 21.65 -9.81
N ARG A 16 -23.87 22.87 -9.27
CA ARG A 16 -23.61 24.10 -10.04
C ARG A 16 -22.25 24.12 -10.74
N ALA A 17 -21.29 23.30 -10.32
CA ALA A 17 -19.96 23.22 -10.91
C ALA A 17 -19.94 22.63 -12.34
N LYS A 18 -21.03 22.00 -12.79
CA LYS A 18 -21.17 21.47 -14.17
C LYS A 18 -21.88 22.43 -15.13
N ASN A 19 -22.64 23.39 -14.61
CA ASN A 19 -23.52 24.27 -15.39
C ASN A 19 -23.08 25.75 -15.37
N CYS A 20 -22.49 26.22 -14.28
CA CYS A 20 -22.12 27.63 -14.11
C CYS A 20 -20.64 27.83 -14.43
N ILE A 21 -20.33 28.59 -15.49
CA ILE A 21 -18.96 28.74 -16.01
C ILE A 21 -17.97 29.28 -14.98
N ARG A 22 -18.38 30.25 -14.16
CA ARG A 22 -17.52 30.84 -13.12
C ARG A 22 -17.06 29.79 -12.10
N ILE A 23 -18.02 29.02 -11.56
CA ILE A 23 -17.76 27.96 -10.59
C ILE A 23 -16.99 26.80 -11.25
N ALA A 24 -17.34 26.46 -12.48
CA ALA A 24 -16.70 25.38 -13.22
C ALA A 24 -15.21 25.65 -13.44
N ARG A 25 -14.83 26.87 -13.84
CA ARG A 25 -13.42 27.26 -14.06
C ARG A 25 -12.59 27.06 -12.79
N GLU A 26 -13.02 27.65 -11.68
CA GLU A 26 -12.31 27.54 -10.39
C GLU A 26 -12.16 26.07 -9.93
N ARG A 27 -13.21 25.27 -10.12
CA ARG A 27 -13.19 23.83 -9.78
C ARG A 27 -12.27 23.02 -10.67
N VAL A 28 -12.29 23.26 -11.98
CA VAL A 28 -11.44 22.54 -12.94
C VAL A 28 -9.97 22.88 -12.69
N GLU A 29 -9.64 24.15 -12.48
CA GLU A 29 -8.26 24.56 -12.17
C GLU A 29 -7.73 23.88 -10.91
N LYS A 30 -8.49 23.88 -9.82
CA LYS A 30 -8.13 23.16 -8.58
C LYS A 30 -7.99 21.65 -8.81
N ALA A 31 -8.90 21.04 -9.57
CA ALA A 31 -8.85 19.62 -9.87
C ALA A 31 -7.61 19.25 -10.70
N LEU A 32 -7.21 20.09 -11.65
CA LEU A 32 -5.99 19.88 -12.45
C LEU A 32 -4.72 20.00 -11.59
N GLN A 33 -4.68 20.98 -10.68
CA GLN A 33 -3.58 21.11 -9.72
C GLN A 33 -3.46 19.86 -8.83
N TYR A 34 -4.57 19.38 -8.27
CA TYR A 34 -4.58 18.13 -7.49
C TYR A 34 -4.21 16.91 -8.34
N SER A 35 -4.69 16.81 -9.58
CA SER A 35 -4.31 15.72 -10.47
C SER A 35 -2.80 15.66 -10.69
N TYR A 36 -2.13 16.81 -10.87
CA TYR A 36 -0.67 16.86 -11.01
C TYR A 36 0.05 16.42 -9.73
N ARG A 37 -0.36 16.95 -8.58
CA ARG A 37 0.20 16.58 -7.27
C ARG A 37 -0.01 15.10 -6.96
N ASP A 38 -1.23 14.60 -7.15
CA ASP A 38 -1.63 13.25 -6.75
C ASP A 38 -0.99 12.18 -7.65
N ARG A 39 -0.66 12.49 -8.91
CA ARG A 39 0.20 11.61 -9.74
C ARG A 39 1.56 11.34 -9.10
N ARG A 40 2.13 12.32 -8.39
CA ARG A 40 3.39 12.15 -7.65
C ARG A 40 3.15 11.39 -6.34
N ASN A 41 2.09 11.74 -5.61
CA ASN A 41 1.75 11.09 -4.33
C ASN A 41 1.36 9.61 -4.49
N LYS A 42 0.71 9.23 -5.59
CA LYS A 42 0.32 7.84 -5.89
C LYS A 42 1.49 6.86 -5.77
N LYS A 43 2.71 7.28 -6.11
CA LYS A 43 3.91 6.44 -5.95
C LYS A 43 4.22 6.13 -4.48
N ARG A 44 4.03 7.12 -3.59
CA ARG A 44 4.18 6.97 -2.14
C ARG A 44 3.07 6.10 -1.57
N ASP A 45 1.83 6.32 -1.98
CA ASP A 45 0.68 5.56 -1.49
C ASP A 45 0.77 4.08 -1.87
N MET A 46 1.18 3.79 -3.11
CA MET A 46 1.41 2.42 -3.57
C MET A 46 2.55 1.74 -2.78
N ARG A 47 3.62 2.47 -2.48
CA ARG A 47 4.70 1.92 -1.64
C ARG A 47 4.21 1.61 -0.22
N SER A 48 3.42 2.49 0.39
CA SER A 48 2.81 2.25 1.69
C SER A 48 1.92 1.01 1.67
N LEU A 49 1.10 0.84 0.62
CA LEU A 49 0.25 -0.33 0.44
C LEU A 49 1.07 -1.62 0.30
N TRP A 50 2.14 -1.62 -0.49
CA TRP A 50 3.02 -2.80 -0.62
C TRP A 50 3.66 -3.18 0.71
N ILE A 51 4.11 -2.21 1.50
CA ILE A 51 4.68 -2.46 2.84
C ILE A 51 3.61 -3.08 3.75
N GLN A 52 2.38 -2.57 3.73
CA GLN A 52 1.29 -3.14 4.54
C GLN A 52 0.98 -4.59 4.17
N ARG A 53 0.94 -4.89 2.86
CA ARG A 53 0.73 -6.25 2.34
C ARG A 53 1.84 -7.20 2.76
N ILE A 54 3.11 -6.79 2.58
CA ILE A 54 4.26 -7.59 3.00
C ILE A 54 4.23 -7.79 4.52
N ASN A 55 3.94 -6.75 5.30
CA ASN A 55 3.86 -6.85 6.76
C ASN A 55 2.76 -7.84 7.20
N ALA A 56 1.62 -7.90 6.49
CA ALA A 56 0.61 -8.91 6.75
C ALA A 56 1.14 -10.33 6.50
N GLY A 57 1.82 -10.57 5.38
CA GLY A 57 2.44 -11.86 5.06
C GLY A 57 3.55 -12.25 6.05
N THR A 58 4.49 -11.35 6.37
CA THR A 58 5.59 -11.67 7.30
C THR A 58 5.07 -11.94 8.72
N ARG A 59 4.01 -11.25 9.14
CA ARG A 59 3.37 -11.47 10.45
C ARG A 59 2.80 -12.88 10.60
N GLN A 60 2.24 -13.46 9.54
CA GLN A 60 1.77 -14.86 9.57
C GLN A 60 2.91 -15.84 9.86
N HIS A 61 4.15 -15.48 9.48
CA HIS A 61 5.34 -16.27 9.75
C HIS A 61 6.12 -15.83 10.99
N GLY A 62 5.56 -14.92 11.80
CA GLY A 62 6.16 -14.45 13.06
C GLY A 62 7.36 -13.50 12.88
N VAL A 63 7.46 -12.86 11.71
CA VAL A 63 8.57 -11.98 11.32
C VAL A 63 8.06 -10.55 11.12
N ASN A 64 8.83 -9.56 11.59
CA ASN A 64 8.53 -8.15 11.31
C ASN A 64 9.13 -7.71 9.96
N TYR A 65 8.50 -6.74 9.31
CA TYR A 65 8.93 -6.24 7.99
C TYR A 65 10.37 -5.70 7.99
N GLY A 66 10.81 -5.00 9.04
CA GLY A 66 12.14 -4.40 9.12
C GLY A 66 13.25 -5.45 9.10
N ASN A 67 13.12 -6.46 9.96
CA ASN A 67 14.01 -7.61 10.05
C ASN A 67 13.97 -8.43 8.76
N PHE A 68 12.78 -8.62 8.18
CA PHE A 68 12.65 -9.34 6.91
C PHE A 68 13.44 -8.68 5.78
N MET A 69 13.25 -7.37 5.60
CA MET A 69 13.96 -6.60 4.56
C MET A 69 15.47 -6.56 4.81
N HIS A 70 15.88 -6.47 6.07
CA HIS A 70 17.28 -6.51 6.45
C HIS A 70 17.92 -7.87 6.14
N GLY A 71 17.24 -8.98 6.44
CA GLY A 71 17.70 -10.33 6.09
C GLY A 71 17.82 -10.52 4.58
N LEU A 72 16.83 -10.06 3.79
CA LEU A 72 16.92 -10.14 2.32
C LEU A 72 18.08 -9.31 1.74
N MET A 73 18.37 -8.14 2.33
CA MET A 73 19.49 -7.31 1.92
C MET A 73 20.85 -7.97 2.21
N LYS A 74 20.97 -8.70 3.33
CA LYS A 74 22.18 -9.45 3.68
C LYS A 74 22.46 -10.60 2.72
N GLU A 75 21.42 -11.29 2.28
CA GLU A 75 21.50 -12.37 1.29
C GLU A 75 21.58 -11.85 -0.16
N ASN A 76 21.74 -10.54 -0.35
CA ASN A 76 21.79 -9.88 -1.67
C ASN A 76 20.56 -10.15 -2.57
N VAL A 77 19.41 -10.47 -1.97
CA VAL A 77 18.15 -10.70 -2.71
C VAL A 77 17.52 -9.35 -3.07
N GLN A 78 17.78 -8.88 -4.29
CA GLN A 78 17.31 -7.58 -4.79
C GLN A 78 15.88 -7.62 -5.33
N LEU A 79 14.91 -7.91 -4.45
CA LEU A 79 13.48 -7.90 -4.83
C LEU A 79 12.80 -6.56 -4.56
N ASN A 80 12.01 -6.13 -5.54
CA ASN A 80 11.17 -4.94 -5.43
C ASN A 80 9.96 -5.20 -4.52
N ARG A 81 9.51 -4.17 -3.77
CA ARG A 81 8.37 -4.29 -2.85
C ARG A 81 7.06 -4.61 -3.57
N LYS A 82 6.92 -4.18 -4.82
CA LYS A 82 5.77 -4.54 -5.66
C LYS A 82 5.68 -6.07 -5.82
N VAL A 83 6.74 -6.67 -6.34
CA VAL A 83 6.84 -8.12 -6.56
C VAL A 83 6.68 -8.88 -5.24
N LEU A 84 7.34 -8.41 -4.18
CA LEU A 84 7.25 -9.04 -2.87
C LEU A 84 5.83 -9.00 -2.28
N SER A 85 5.09 -7.93 -2.53
CA SER A 85 3.67 -7.83 -2.13
C SER A 85 2.75 -8.72 -2.96
N GLU A 86 3.07 -8.94 -4.24
CA GLU A 86 2.32 -9.84 -5.13
C GLU A 86 2.58 -11.30 -4.74
N LEU A 87 3.84 -11.67 -4.50
CA LEU A 87 4.22 -13.00 -3.99
C LEU A 87 3.55 -13.30 -2.65
N SER A 88 3.53 -12.33 -1.73
CA SER A 88 2.84 -12.49 -0.44
C SER A 88 1.34 -12.78 -0.57
N MET A 89 0.70 -12.38 -1.67
CA MET A 89 -0.75 -12.56 -1.86
C MET A 89 -1.09 -13.79 -2.67
N HIS A 90 -0.31 -14.08 -3.71
CA HIS A 90 -0.65 -15.11 -4.69
C HIS A 90 0.12 -16.42 -4.46
N GLU A 91 1.33 -16.35 -3.91
CA GLU A 91 2.27 -17.48 -3.85
C GLU A 91 2.81 -17.69 -2.42
N PRO A 92 1.99 -18.26 -1.52
CA PRO A 92 2.34 -18.39 -0.10
C PRO A 92 3.57 -19.30 0.12
N TYR A 93 3.75 -20.34 -0.69
CA TYR A 93 4.89 -21.25 -0.58
C TYR A 93 6.21 -20.56 -0.93
N SER A 94 6.24 -19.84 -2.05
CA SER A 94 7.40 -19.05 -2.50
C SER A 94 7.74 -17.94 -1.51
N PHE A 95 6.72 -17.27 -0.96
CA PHE A 95 6.91 -16.24 0.06
C PHE A 95 7.48 -16.83 1.36
N LYS A 96 7.01 -18.00 1.79
CA LYS A 96 7.56 -18.71 2.95
C LYS A 96 9.04 -19.03 2.78
N ALA A 97 9.45 -19.53 1.61
CA ALA A 97 10.87 -19.81 1.32
C ALA A 97 11.75 -18.56 1.46
N LEU A 98 11.28 -17.40 0.98
CA LEU A 98 11.97 -16.12 1.16
C LEU A 98 12.07 -15.70 2.64
N VAL A 99 11.03 -15.95 3.42
CA VAL A 99 11.03 -15.69 4.86
C VAL A 99 12.04 -16.59 5.57
N ASP A 100 12.13 -17.85 5.18
CA ASP A 100 13.09 -18.80 5.76
C ASP A 100 14.54 -18.42 5.42
N VAL A 101 14.82 -18.01 4.17
CA VAL A 101 16.13 -17.44 3.78
C VAL A 101 16.48 -16.21 4.62
N SER A 102 15.54 -15.27 4.74
CA SER A 102 15.73 -14.06 5.55
C SER A 102 15.97 -14.36 7.04
N ARG A 103 15.32 -15.40 7.58
CA ARG A 103 15.50 -15.86 8.96
C ARG A 103 16.90 -16.45 9.18
N SER A 104 17.40 -17.24 8.24
CA SER A 104 18.76 -17.81 8.30
C SER A 104 19.83 -16.70 8.29
N ALA A 105 19.62 -15.66 7.47
CA ALA A 105 20.53 -14.53 7.33
C ALA A 105 20.62 -13.62 8.57
N PHE A 106 19.53 -13.52 9.35
CA PHE A 106 19.45 -12.64 10.51
C PHE A 106 18.77 -13.32 11.72
N PRO A 107 19.56 -13.81 12.70
CA PRO A 107 19.04 -14.48 13.89
C PRO A 107 18.32 -13.53 14.87
N GLY A 108 18.40 -12.20 14.67
CA GLY A 108 17.61 -11.21 15.42
C GLY A 108 16.11 -11.25 15.12
N ASN A 109 15.69 -12.14 14.22
CA ASN A 109 14.30 -12.49 13.96
C ASN A 109 13.75 -13.42 15.07
N LYS A 110 13.85 -12.98 16.33
CA LYS A 110 13.19 -13.64 17.46
C LYS A 110 11.72 -13.76 17.12
N LYS A 111 11.11 -14.93 17.36
CA LYS A 111 9.64 -15.08 17.29
C LYS A 111 9.05 -13.93 18.08
N SER A 112 8.47 -12.94 17.41
CA SER A 112 7.52 -12.09 18.10
C SER A 112 6.39 -13.05 18.45
N ILE A 113 6.33 -13.50 19.71
CA ILE A 113 5.07 -13.96 20.28
C ILE A 113 4.14 -12.76 20.11
N VAL A 114 3.42 -12.73 18.99
CA VAL A 114 2.15 -12.04 18.98
C VAL A 114 1.30 -12.96 19.83
N PRO A 115 0.91 -12.57 21.06
CA PRO A 115 -0.02 -13.39 21.82
C PRO A 115 -1.19 -13.68 20.88
N PRO A 116 -1.68 -14.93 20.80
CA PRO A 116 -2.90 -15.21 20.06
C PRO A 116 -3.90 -14.15 20.50
N LYS A 117 -4.49 -13.44 19.52
CA LYS A 117 -5.60 -12.53 19.81
C LYS A 117 -6.52 -13.35 20.72
N LYS A 118 -6.81 -12.86 21.94
CA LYS A 118 -7.66 -13.59 22.89
C LYS A 118 -9.03 -13.76 22.22
N GLU A 119 -9.20 -14.85 21.49
CA GLU A 119 -10.48 -15.26 20.95
C GLU A 119 -11.28 -15.77 22.16
N GLY A 120 -12.28 -14.99 22.55
CA GLY A 120 -13.41 -15.44 23.37
C GLY A 120 -13.10 -16.02 24.74
N LEU A 121 -12.83 -15.17 25.74
CA LEU A 121 -13.01 -15.51 27.17
C LEU A 121 -14.33 -14.92 27.71
N ALA A 122 -15.37 -14.92 26.88
CA ALA A 122 -16.72 -14.52 27.28
C ALA A 122 -17.72 -15.41 26.54
N ILE A 123 -18.16 -16.47 27.22
CA ILE A 123 -19.48 -17.16 27.21
C ILE A 123 -19.22 -18.51 27.91
N VAL A 124 -18.95 -18.46 29.21
CA VAL A 124 -19.27 -19.51 30.20
C VAL A 124 -19.49 -18.74 31.51
N LEU A 125 -20.73 -18.29 31.67
CA LEU A 125 -21.48 -17.81 32.83
C LEU A 125 -22.65 -16.98 32.27
#